data_AF-A0A427ALS1-F1
#
_entry.id   AF-A0A427ALS1-F1
#
_cell.length_a   1.000
_cell.length_b   1.000
_cell.length_c   1.000
_cell.angle_alpha   90.00
_cell.angle_beta   90.00
_cell.angle_gamma   90.00
#
_symmetry.space_group_name_H-M   'P 1'
#
loop_
_entity.id
_entity.type
_entity.pdbx_description
1 polymer ?
#
loop_
_entity_poly.entity_id
_entity_poly.type
_entity_poly.pdbx_seq_one_letter_code
_entity_poly.pdbx_strand_id
1 'polypeptide(L)'
;MVLSKVRHTGLYRHTEFILVRHGTLIRTDIPAREDEAASRSRARRRMLINHFFLNSVIRGVDWGDPSAKNCYRQIQPFNGSTYPGGPVPAQRIVKSVLSAMTEPVYLLDITLLSQLRKDAHPSAYSGDHAGMDCSHWCLSGLPDTWNQILYAALL
;
A
#
# COMPACT_ATOMS: atom_id res chain seq x y z
N MET A 1 10.12 6.36 8.69
CA MET A 1 9.12 5.45 8.06
C MET A 1 8.83 4.35 9.07
N VAL A 2 7.59 4.23 9.52
CA VAL A 2 7.16 3.16 10.43
C VAL A 2 6.51 2.07 9.58
N LEU A 3 7.15 0.91 9.48
CA LEU A 3 6.57 -0.28 8.89
C LEU A 3 6.03 -1.14 10.04
N SER A 4 4.73 -1.34 10.09
CA SER A 4 4.11 -2.26 11.05
C SER A 4 4.06 -3.66 10.44
N LYS A 5 4.73 -4.62 11.11
CA LYS A 5 4.57 -6.04 10.79
C LYS A 5 3.66 -6.64 11.85
N VAL A 6 2.42 -6.92 11.48
CA VAL A 6 1.48 -7.62 12.38
C VAL A 6 1.81 -9.10 12.34
N ARG A 7 2.36 -9.63 13.43
CA ARG A 7 2.61 -11.06 13.61
C ARG A 7 1.52 -11.64 14.52
N HIS A 8 0.60 -12.41 13.94
CA HIS A 8 -0.39 -13.15 14.73
C HIS A 8 0.19 -14.48 15.21
N THR A 9 0.44 -14.57 16.51
CA THR A 9 0.54 -15.81 17.27
C THR A 9 -0.37 -15.66 18.48
N GLY A 10 -1.39 -16.52 18.60
CA GLY A 10 -2.32 -16.48 19.73
C GLY A 10 -1.55 -16.69 21.03
N LEU A 11 -1.38 -15.64 21.83
CA LEU A 11 -2.36 -15.12 22.79
C LEU A 11 -1.91 -13.74 23.34
N TYR A 12 -0.75 -13.23 22.93
CA TYR A 12 -0.34 -11.82 23.08
C TYR A 12 0.30 -11.30 21.78
N ARG A 13 -0.07 -10.08 21.39
CA ARG A 13 0.30 -9.43 20.12
C ARG A 13 1.75 -8.96 20.17
N HIS A 14 2.61 -9.50 19.30
CA HIS A 14 3.88 -8.88 18.96
C HIS A 14 3.65 -7.81 17.88
N THR A 15 3.71 -6.54 18.28
CA THR A 15 3.78 -5.43 17.33
C THR A 15 5.26 -5.12 17.06
N GLU A 16 5.81 -5.63 15.97
CA GLU A 16 7.12 -5.19 15.50
C GLU A 16 6.95 -3.87 14.75
N PHE A 17 7.50 -2.80 15.32
CA PHE A 17 7.67 -1.52 14.64
C PHE A 17 9.05 -1.50 14.00
N ILE A 18 9.12 -1.56 12.68
CA ILE A 18 10.36 -1.35 11.94
C ILE A 18 10.44 0.14 11.62
N LEU A 19 11.32 0.86 12.33
CA LEU A 19 11.51 2.30 12.17
C LEU A 19 12.73 2.53 11.27
N VAL A 20 12.50 3.00 10.05
CA VAL A 20 13.59 3.44 9.16
C VAL A 20 13.81 4.94 9.37
N ARG A 21 14.98 5.29 9.91
CA ARG A 21 15.47 6.68 10.06
C ARG A 21 16.84 6.76 9.36
N HIS A 22 16.97 7.66 8.39
CA HIS A 22 18.20 7.89 7.61
C HIS A 22 18.84 6.63 6.98
N GLY A 23 18.03 5.71 6.46
CA GLY A 23 18.54 4.53 5.73
C GLY A 23 19.05 3.39 6.59
N THR A 24 18.99 3.49 7.93
CA THR A 24 19.39 2.43 8.86
C THR A 24 18.18 1.72 9.45
N LEU A 25 18.20 0.39 9.47
CA LEU A 25 17.17 -0.46 10.05
C LEU A 25 17.42 -0.62 11.55
N ILE A 26 16.59 0.02 12.39
CA ILE A 26 16.72 -0.07 13.85
C ILE A 26 15.71 -1.12 14.33
N ARG A 27 16.23 -2.23 14.88
CA ARG A 27 15.45 -3.31 15.49
C ARG A 27 15.43 -3.09 17.00
N THR A 28 14.26 -2.85 17.59
CA THR A 28 14.11 -2.77 19.05
C THR A 28 13.48 -4.06 19.54
N ASP A 29 14.29 -4.96 20.10
CA ASP A 29 13.83 -6.22 20.67
C ASP A 29 13.60 -6.03 22.18
N ILE A 30 12.34 -6.06 22.64
CA ILE A 30 12.01 -6.21 24.07
C ILE A 30 11.82 -7.71 24.34
N PRO A 31 12.55 -8.32 25.28
CA PRO A 31 12.54 -9.78 25.44
C PRO A 31 11.36 -10.22 26.32
N ALA A 32 10.62 -11.24 25.87
CA ALA A 32 9.76 -12.04 26.73
C ALA A 32 10.10 -13.52 26.54
N ARG A 33 10.11 -14.23 27.66
CA ARG A 33 10.76 -15.50 27.95
C ARG A 33 10.17 -16.68 27.15
N GLU A 34 11.04 -17.62 26.83
CA GLU A 34 10.76 -18.89 26.13
C GLU A 34 9.85 -19.79 26.97
N ASP A 35 8.91 -20.50 26.33
CA ASP A 35 8.75 -21.94 26.49
C ASP A 35 7.84 -22.55 25.39
N GLU A 36 8.40 -23.60 24.81
CA GLU A 36 7.82 -24.72 24.05
C GLU A 36 7.45 -24.61 22.56
N ALA A 37 8.06 -25.55 21.84
CA ALA A 37 8.17 -25.65 20.40
C ALA A 37 7.17 -26.66 19.80
N ALA A 38 7.13 -26.63 18.46
CA ALA A 38 6.72 -27.72 17.57
C ALA A 38 5.22 -28.03 17.44
N SER A 39 4.55 -27.34 16.50
CA SER A 39 3.56 -27.96 15.59
C SER A 39 3.07 -26.97 14.52
N ARG A 40 3.16 -27.38 13.24
CA ARG A 40 2.62 -26.76 12.00
C ARG A 40 3.48 -25.75 11.25
N SER A 41 4.41 -26.32 10.48
CA SER A 41 4.99 -25.72 9.28
C SER A 41 3.93 -25.51 8.19
N ARG A 42 3.22 -24.38 8.21
CA ARG A 42 2.75 -23.75 6.98
C ARG A 42 3.63 -22.52 6.79
N ALA A 43 4.52 -22.56 5.80
CA ALA A 43 5.42 -21.46 5.47
C ALA A 43 4.63 -20.15 5.54
N ARG A 44 4.99 -19.26 6.48
CA ARG A 44 4.30 -17.99 6.65
C ARG A 44 4.52 -17.19 5.37
N ARG A 45 3.53 -17.17 4.46
CA ARG A 45 3.54 -16.30 3.28
C ARG A 45 3.58 -14.86 3.79
N ARG A 46 4.74 -14.21 3.66
CA ARG A 46 4.91 -12.79 4.01
C ARG A 46 4.52 -11.98 2.78
N MET A 47 3.51 -11.14 2.93
CA MET A 47 2.99 -10.32 1.85
C MET A 47 3.16 -8.84 2.20
N LEU A 48 3.66 -8.06 1.25
CA LEU A 48 3.71 -6.61 1.34
C LEU A 48 2.65 -6.02 0.42
N ILE A 49 1.76 -5.20 0.97
CA ILE A 49 0.77 -4.45 0.19
C ILE A 49 1.38 -3.09 -0.14
N ASN A 50 1.45 -2.76 -1.43
CA ASN A 50 2.05 -1.53 -1.91
C ASN A 50 1.13 -0.31 -1.77
N HIS A 51 0.56 -0.08 -0.57
CA HIS A 51 -0.36 1.04 -0.33
C HIS A 51 0.38 2.41 -0.27
N PHE A 52 1.69 2.40 -0.06
CA PHE A 52 2.49 3.59 0.25
C PHE A 52 2.67 4.60 -0.91
N PHE A 53 2.31 4.27 -2.15
CA PHE A 53 2.67 5.07 -3.33
C PHE A 53 1.50 5.61 -4.15
N LEU A 54 0.31 5.60 -3.56
CA LEU A 54 -0.92 5.89 -4.27
C LEU A 54 -1.25 7.38 -4.41
N ASN A 55 -0.35 8.26 -3.97
CA ASN A 55 -0.38 9.71 -4.20
C ASN A 55 -0.09 10.10 -5.67
N SER A 56 -0.15 9.18 -6.63
CA SER A 56 0.14 9.41 -8.05
C SER A 56 -1.02 10.04 -8.83
N VAL A 57 -2.17 10.24 -8.19
CA VAL A 57 -3.40 10.73 -8.80
C VAL A 57 -3.78 12.07 -8.18
N ILE A 58 -2.85 13.02 -8.23
CA ILE A 58 -3.05 14.34 -7.62
C ILE A 58 -3.34 15.41 -8.67
N ARG A 59 -2.76 15.29 -9.87
CA ARG A 59 -2.84 16.31 -10.91
C ARG A 59 -3.31 15.72 -12.23
N GLY A 60 -4.12 16.45 -12.97
CA GLY A 60 -4.66 15.94 -14.24
C GLY A 60 -3.62 15.66 -15.30
N VAL A 61 -2.51 16.39 -15.27
CA VAL A 61 -1.34 16.14 -16.12
C VAL A 61 -0.80 14.71 -15.97
N ASP A 62 -0.96 14.09 -14.79
CA ASP A 62 -0.47 12.73 -14.53
C ASP A 62 -1.31 11.68 -15.28
N TRP A 63 -2.57 11.98 -15.61
CA TRP A 63 -3.44 11.14 -16.44
C TRP A 63 -3.72 11.75 -17.82
N GLY A 64 -2.91 12.72 -18.27
CA GLY A 64 -3.00 13.29 -19.61
C GLY A 64 -4.12 14.30 -19.83
N ASP A 65 -4.71 14.86 -18.76
CA ASP A 65 -5.70 15.94 -18.83
C ASP A 65 -5.14 17.22 -18.17
N PRO A 66 -4.51 18.13 -18.93
CA PRO A 66 -3.97 19.38 -18.40
C PRO A 66 -5.04 20.35 -17.86
N SER A 67 -6.31 20.17 -18.24
CA SER A 67 -7.41 21.02 -17.79
C SER A 67 -7.90 20.64 -16.39
N ALA A 68 -7.74 19.36 -16.02
CA ALA A 68 -8.01 18.88 -14.68
C ALA A 68 -6.87 19.28 -13.73
N LYS A 69 -7.17 20.17 -12.78
CA LYS A 69 -6.18 20.57 -11.76
C LYS A 69 -5.91 19.45 -10.75
N ASN A 70 -6.91 18.63 -10.46
CA ASN A 70 -6.89 17.57 -9.45
C ASN A 70 -8.03 16.56 -9.70
N CYS A 71 -8.30 15.69 -8.73
CA CYS A 71 -9.34 14.66 -8.79
C CYS A 71 -10.79 15.20 -8.73
N TYR A 72 -10.99 16.52 -8.68
CA TYR A 72 -12.33 17.11 -8.64
C TYR A 72 -13.15 16.83 -9.90
N ARG A 73 -14.39 16.38 -9.69
CA ARG A 73 -15.36 15.96 -10.71
C ARG A 73 -14.85 14.86 -11.66
N GLN A 74 -13.82 14.12 -11.26
CA GLN A 74 -13.45 12.90 -11.95
C GLN A 74 -14.44 11.82 -11.52
N ILE A 75 -15.33 11.40 -12.41
CA ILE A 75 -16.40 10.43 -12.12
C ILE A 75 -16.23 9.10 -12.88
N GLN A 76 -15.18 9.00 -13.69
CA GLN A 76 -14.84 7.81 -14.45
C GLN A 76 -13.35 7.49 -14.27
N PRO A 77 -13.02 6.19 -14.23
CA PRO A 77 -11.64 5.76 -14.24
C PRO A 77 -10.95 6.26 -15.52
N PHE A 78 -9.62 6.26 -15.49
CA PHE A 78 -8.83 6.51 -16.68
C PHE A 78 -9.15 5.43 -17.74
N ASN A 79 -9.48 5.88 -18.95
CA ASN A 79 -9.79 4.99 -20.05
C ASN A 79 -8.49 4.54 -20.73
N GLY A 80 -7.90 3.47 -20.22
CA GLY A 80 -6.69 2.88 -20.78
C GLY A 80 -6.09 1.80 -19.88
N SER A 81 -5.17 1.00 -20.43
CA SER A 81 -4.43 -0.03 -19.70
C SER A 81 -3.09 0.47 -19.15
N THR A 82 -2.63 1.64 -19.60
CA THR A 82 -1.34 2.23 -19.22
C THR A 82 -1.54 3.64 -18.66
N TYR A 83 -0.88 3.96 -17.55
CA TYR A 83 -0.97 5.28 -16.93
C TYR A 83 0.06 6.27 -17.54
N PRO A 84 -0.36 7.42 -18.09
CA PRO A 84 0.54 8.38 -18.75
C PRO A 84 1.62 8.97 -17.83
N GLY A 85 1.34 9.13 -16.53
CA GLY A 85 2.26 9.71 -15.55
C GLY A 85 3.51 8.87 -15.27
N GLY A 86 3.62 7.70 -15.91
CA GLY A 86 4.79 6.85 -15.84
C GLY A 86 4.92 6.07 -14.53
N PRO A 87 6.07 5.38 -14.35
CA PRO A 87 6.31 4.55 -13.18
C PRO A 87 6.55 5.40 -11.92
N VAL A 88 6.04 4.94 -10.78
CA VAL A 88 6.29 5.62 -9.51
C VAL A 88 7.73 5.35 -9.05
N PRO A 89 8.59 6.37 -8.86
CA PRO A 89 10.00 6.15 -8.52
C PRO A 89 10.19 5.30 -7.25
N ALA A 90 9.32 5.49 -6.26
CA ALA A 90 9.42 4.76 -5.00
C ALA A 90 8.98 3.29 -5.11
N GLN A 91 8.15 2.93 -6.10
CA GLN A 91 7.85 1.52 -6.41
C GLN A 91 9.10 0.78 -6.87
N ARG A 92 10.02 1.44 -7.61
CA ARG A 92 11.31 0.84 -7.96
C ARG A 92 12.15 0.53 -6.73
N ILE A 93 12.16 1.43 -5.75
CA ILE A 93 12.91 1.24 -4.50
C ILE A 93 12.35 0.03 -3.75
N VAL A 94 11.03 -0.09 -3.61
CA VAL A 94 10.42 -1.26 -2.96
C VAL A 94 10.75 -2.54 -3.70
N LYS A 95 10.62 -2.58 -5.03
CA LYS A 95 10.99 -3.76 -5.82
C LYS A 95 12.47 -4.14 -5.62
N SER A 96 13.36 -3.16 -5.62
CA SER A 96 14.80 -3.37 -5.39
C SER A 96 15.11 -3.89 -3.99
N VAL A 97 14.46 -3.36 -2.96
CA VAL A 97 14.65 -3.83 -1.58
C VAL A 97 14.14 -5.26 -1.45
N LEU A 98 12.93 -5.54 -1.95
CA LEU A 98 12.35 -6.88 -1.90
C LEU A 98 13.20 -7.93 -2.63
N SER A 99 13.80 -7.57 -3.78
CA SER A 99 14.69 -8.49 -4.51
C SER A 99 15.99 -8.81 -3.78
N ALA A 100 16.42 -7.94 -2.86
CA ALA A 100 17.65 -8.13 -2.09
C ALA A 100 17.43 -8.85 -0.75
N MET A 101 16.17 -9.18 -0.41
CA MET A 101 15.85 -9.84 0.86
C MET A 101 16.16 -11.34 0.80
N THR A 102 16.83 -11.85 1.84
CA THR A 102 17.05 -13.30 2.03
C THR A 102 15.74 -14.06 2.23
N GLU A 103 14.79 -13.45 2.92
CA GLU A 103 13.46 -14.00 3.18
C GLU A 103 12.48 -13.50 2.11
N PRO A 104 11.88 -14.39 1.29
CA PRO A 104 11.01 -13.98 0.20
C PRO A 104 9.74 -13.31 0.74
N VAL A 105 9.40 -12.18 0.14
CA VAL A 105 8.17 -11.43 0.41
C VAL A 105 7.44 -11.22 -0.90
N TYR A 106 6.16 -11.61 -0.93
CA TYR A 106 5.31 -11.40 -2.10
C TYR A 106 4.80 -9.95 -2.12
N LEU A 107 5.05 -9.24 -3.22
CA LEU A 107 4.53 -7.89 -3.42
C LEU A 107 3.16 -7.95 -4.09
N LEU A 108 2.13 -7.41 -3.42
CA LEU A 108 0.86 -7.12 -4.08
C LEU A 108 0.95 -5.79 -4.82
N ASP A 109 1.26 -5.87 -6.11
CA ASP A 109 1.42 -4.69 -6.96
C ASP A 109 0.06 -4.18 -7.45
N ILE A 110 -0.58 -3.34 -6.62
CA ILE A 110 -1.84 -2.64 -6.92
C ILE A 110 -1.61 -1.25 -7.53
N THR A 111 -0.37 -0.86 -7.84
CA THR A 111 -0.04 0.53 -8.19
C THR A 111 -0.73 0.99 -9.47
N LEU A 112 -0.63 0.23 -10.56
CA LEU A 112 -1.26 0.59 -11.83
C LEU A 112 -2.79 0.61 -11.71
N LEU A 113 -3.38 -0.41 -11.09
CA LEU A 113 -4.82 -0.48 -10.83
C LEU A 113 -5.30 0.80 -10.14
N SER A 114 -4.60 1.24 -9.09
CA SER A 114 -4.98 2.43 -8.35
C SER A 114 -4.74 3.73 -9.11
N GLN A 115 -3.67 3.82 -9.91
CA GLN A 115 -3.42 4.96 -10.80
C GLN A 115 -4.57 5.17 -11.80
N LEU A 116 -5.18 4.10 -12.28
CA LEU A 116 -6.30 4.17 -13.21
C LEU A 116 -7.60 4.67 -12.56
N ARG A 117 -7.69 4.72 -11.22
CA ARG A 117 -8.93 5.03 -10.49
C ARG A 117 -8.99 6.47 -9.99
N LYS A 118 -8.79 7.42 -10.91
CA LYS A 118 -8.91 8.86 -10.62
C LYS A 118 -10.28 9.31 -10.10
N ASP A 119 -11.28 8.47 -10.29
CA ASP A 119 -12.66 8.62 -9.83
C ASP A 119 -12.89 8.23 -8.37
N ALA A 120 -11.96 7.51 -7.74
CA ALA A 120 -12.24 6.84 -6.46
C ALA A 120 -11.85 7.68 -5.21
N HIS A 121 -11.53 8.96 -5.38
CA HIS A 121 -11.11 9.86 -4.31
C HIS A 121 -12.29 10.67 -3.73
N PRO A 122 -12.27 11.00 -2.42
CA PRO A 122 -13.27 11.87 -1.80
C PRO A 122 -13.33 13.27 -2.42
N SER A 123 -12.21 13.76 -2.98
CA SER A 123 -12.12 15.09 -3.55
C SER A 123 -12.52 16.16 -2.50
N ALA A 124 -13.53 16.98 -2.77
CA ALA A 124 -14.03 17.98 -1.84
C ALA A 124 -14.94 17.40 -0.72
N TYR A 125 -15.17 16.08 -0.71
CA TYR A 125 -16.13 15.40 0.17
C TYR A 125 -15.44 14.53 1.23
N SER A 126 -14.28 14.98 1.74
CA SER A 126 -13.45 14.27 2.74
C SER A 126 -13.92 14.42 4.21
N GLY A 127 -15.18 14.84 4.44
CA GLY A 127 -15.73 15.02 5.77
C GLY A 127 -15.00 16.11 6.57
N ASP A 128 -14.33 15.72 7.65
CA ASP A 128 -13.66 16.64 8.59
C ASP A 128 -12.38 17.28 8.02
N HIS A 129 -11.86 16.76 6.90
CA HIS A 129 -10.74 17.37 6.21
C HIS A 129 -11.22 18.45 5.26
N ALA A 130 -10.98 19.71 5.61
CA ALA A 130 -11.24 20.83 4.72
C ALA A 130 -10.24 20.82 3.55
N GLY A 131 -10.74 20.93 2.32
CA GLY A 131 -9.93 21.08 1.12
C GLY A 131 -10.15 20.00 0.07
N MET A 132 -9.13 19.78 -0.76
CA MET A 132 -9.15 18.81 -1.85
C MET A 132 -8.36 17.56 -1.44
N ASP A 133 -9.05 16.43 -1.33
CA ASP A 133 -8.44 15.15 -0.98
C ASP A 133 -8.37 14.21 -2.18
N CYS A 134 -7.18 14.10 -2.75
CA CYS A 134 -6.83 13.13 -3.80
C CYS A 134 -5.85 12.07 -3.30
N SER A 135 -5.75 11.90 -1.98
CA SER A 135 -4.80 10.98 -1.34
C SER A 135 -5.50 9.81 -0.67
N HIS A 136 -6.71 10.05 -0.14
CA HIS A 136 -7.58 9.01 0.40
C HIS A 136 -8.56 8.48 -0.65
N TRP A 137 -9.31 7.46 -0.26
CA TRP A 137 -10.22 6.73 -1.13
C TRP A 137 -11.59 6.67 -0.48
N CYS A 138 -12.64 6.78 -1.30
CA CYS A 138 -14.00 6.55 -0.83
C CYS A 138 -14.22 5.08 -0.44
N LEU A 139 -15.06 4.87 0.57
CA LEU A 139 -15.62 3.57 0.94
C LEU A 139 -17.15 3.61 0.73
N SER A 140 -17.78 2.67 0.03
CA SER A 140 -17.24 1.55 -0.77
C SER A 140 -16.52 2.02 -2.05
N GLY A 141 -15.47 1.31 -2.49
CA GLY A 141 -14.70 1.73 -3.66
C GLY A 141 -13.41 0.96 -3.94
N LEU A 142 -12.35 1.68 -4.30
CA LEU A 142 -11.06 1.09 -4.66
C LEU A 142 -10.45 0.20 -3.57
N PRO A 143 -10.51 0.56 -2.26
CA PRO A 143 -10.01 -0.31 -1.21
C PRO A 143 -10.67 -1.69 -1.16
N ASP A 144 -11.94 -1.80 -1.55
CA ASP A 144 -12.63 -3.09 -1.61
C ASP A 144 -12.03 -4.01 -2.68
N THR A 145 -11.61 -3.43 -3.82
CA THR A 145 -10.92 -4.18 -4.87
C THR A 145 -9.58 -4.72 -4.39
N TRP A 146 -8.83 -3.93 -3.61
CA TRP A 146 -7.57 -4.40 -3.01
C TRP A 146 -7.81 -5.55 -2.03
N ASN A 147 -8.87 -5.46 -1.23
CA ASN A 147 -9.25 -6.53 -0.30
C ASN A 147 -9.60 -7.82 -1.04
N GLN A 148 -10.30 -7.75 -2.18
CA GLN A 148 -10.60 -8.93 -3.00
C GLN A 148 -9.34 -9.55 -3.61
N ILE A 149 -8.42 -8.73 -4.14
CA ILE A 149 -7.14 -9.22 -4.70
C ILE A 149 -6.27 -9.83 -3.59
N LEU A 150 -6.23 -9.20 -2.41
CA LEU A 150 -5.53 -9.73 -1.25
C LEU A 150 -6.11 -11.07 -0.82
N TYR A 151 -7.44 -11.17 -0.72
CA TYR A 151 -8.13 -12.40 -0.35
C TYR A 151 -7.79 -13.53 -1.34
N ALA A 152 -7.86 -13.25 -2.64
CA ALA A 152 -7.49 -14.22 -3.69
C ALA A 152 -6.02 -14.68 -3.60
N ALA A 153 -5.09 -13.80 -3.21
CA ALA A 153 -3.67 -14.15 -3.06
C ALA A 153 -3.35 -14.98 -1.80
N LEU A 154 -4.25 -14.96 -0.81
CA LEU A 154 -4.08 -15.68 0.46
C LEU A 154 -4.67 -17.10 0.42
N LEU A 155 -5.52 -17.39 -0.57
CA LEU A 155 -6.01 -18.74 -0.86
C LEU A 155 -4.92 -19.61 -1.53
#